data_AF-A0A323UBN2-F1
#
_entry.id   AF-A0A323UBN2-F1
#
_cell.length_a   1.000
_cell.length_b   1.000
_cell.length_c   1.000
_cell.angle_alpha   90.00
_cell.angle_beta   90.00
_cell.angle_gamma   90.00
#
_symmetry.space_group_name_H-M   'P 1'
#
loop_
_entity.id
_entity.type
_entity.pdbx_description
1 polymer ?
#
loop_
_entity_poly.entity_id
_entity_poly.type
_entity_poly.pdbx_seq_one_letter_code
_entity_poly.pdbx_strand_id
1 'polypeptide(L)'
;RERIDLLLDKHSFEEMDMFVQHRSTEFGMEKTKIPGDGVVTGWGTVNGRKVFVFAKDFTVFGGSLSETHAAKITKIQDMALKA
;
A
#
# COMPACT_ATOMS: atom_id res chain seq x y z
N ARG A 1 8.23 -4.18 -1.43
CA ARG A 1 8.92 -3.30 -0.44
C ARG A 1 10.25 -2.82 -0.99
N GLU A 2 11.10 -3.73 -1.47
CA GLU A 2 12.40 -3.39 -2.11
C GLU A 2 12.31 -2.27 -3.17
N ARG A 3 11.27 -2.27 -4.02
CA ARG A 3 11.04 -1.20 -5.02
C ARG A 3 10.86 0.19 -4.39
N ILE A 4 10.22 0.28 -3.23
CA ILE A 4 10.03 1.52 -2.48
C ILE A 4 11.38 1.94 -1.86
N ASP A 5 12.11 1.00 -1.27
CA ASP A 5 13.42 1.25 -0.67
C ASP A 5 14.46 1.75 -1.67
N LEU A 6 14.34 1.35 -2.95
CA LEU A 6 15.18 1.85 -4.05
C LEU A 6 14.78 3.25 -4.54
N LEU A 7 13.49 3.61 -4.41
CA LEU A 7 12.96 4.87 -4.92
C LEU A 7 13.14 6.01 -3.92
N LEU A 8 12.86 5.75 -2.64
CA LEU A 8 12.84 6.76 -1.60
C LEU A 8 14.22 6.95 -0.97
N ASP A 9 14.45 8.14 -0.43
CA ASP A 9 15.65 8.43 0.35
C ASP A 9 15.73 7.48 1.56
N LYS A 10 16.94 7.05 1.92
CA LYS A 10 17.16 6.10 3.03
C LYS A 10 16.48 6.57 4.32
N HIS A 11 15.78 5.64 4.98
CA HIS A 11 15.07 5.89 6.24
C HIS A 11 14.00 7.00 6.19
N SER A 12 13.51 7.36 5.00
CA SER A 12 12.43 8.35 4.84
C SER A 12 11.03 7.74 4.73
N PHE A 13 10.92 6.43 4.49
CA PHE A 13 9.64 5.80 4.21
C PHE A 13 8.82 5.57 5.49
N GLU A 14 7.61 6.14 5.50
CA GLU A 14 6.59 5.95 6.53
C GLU A 14 5.41 5.19 5.91
N GLU A 15 5.28 3.92 6.29
CA GLU A 15 4.21 3.06 5.78
C GLU A 15 2.89 3.31 6.50
N MET A 16 1.80 3.25 5.74
CA MET A 16 0.44 3.38 6.23
C MET A 16 -0.36 2.10 6.00
N ASP A 17 -1.27 1.82 6.93
CA ASP A 17 -2.26 0.75 6.82
C ASP A 17 -1.64 -0.64 6.56
N MET A 18 -0.50 -0.91 7.19
CA MET A 18 0.28 -2.15 7.05
C MET A 18 -0.52 -3.41 7.43
N PHE A 19 -1.49 -3.30 8.36
CA PHE A 19 -2.24 -4.43 8.89
C PHE A 19 -3.67 -4.54 8.35
N VAL A 20 -4.08 -3.70 7.40
CA VAL A 20 -5.40 -3.78 6.77
C VAL A 20 -5.54 -5.10 6.01
N GLN A 21 -6.74 -5.69 6.02
CA GLN A 21 -7.08 -6.93 5.33
C GLN A 21 -8.40 -6.76 4.57
N HIS A 22 -8.59 -7.48 3.46
CA HIS A 22 -9.88 -7.48 2.78
C HIS A 22 -11.02 -8.01 3.65
N ARG A 23 -12.23 -7.55 3.31
CA ARG A 23 -13.47 -7.92 4.00
C ARG A 23 -14.31 -8.95 3.24
N SER A 24 -13.88 -9.36 2.04
CA SER A 24 -14.58 -10.40 1.27
C SER A 24 -14.70 -11.72 2.06
N THR A 25 -15.90 -12.30 1.96
CA THR A 25 -16.31 -13.61 2.49
C THR A 25 -16.81 -14.54 1.37
N GLU A 26 -16.64 -14.13 0.11
CA GLU A 26 -17.06 -14.91 -1.04
C GLU A 26 -15.95 -15.88 -1.47
N PHE A 27 -16.33 -16.97 -2.14
CA PHE A 27 -15.39 -17.94 -2.74
C PHE A 27 -14.30 -18.49 -1.78
N GLY A 28 -14.58 -18.52 -0.46
CA GLY A 28 -13.65 -19.02 0.55
C GLY A 28 -12.58 -18.01 1.00
N MET A 29 -12.68 -16.75 0.57
CA MET A 29 -11.71 -15.69 0.88
C MET A 29 -11.62 -15.37 2.37
N GLU A 30 -12.65 -15.68 3.16
CA GLU A 30 -12.61 -15.52 4.62
C GLU A 30 -11.51 -16.33 5.30
N LYS A 31 -11.04 -17.42 4.67
CA LYS A 31 -10.00 -18.32 5.20
C LYS A 31 -8.59 -17.82 4.96
N THR A 32 -8.40 -16.86 4.05
CA THR A 32 -7.07 -16.38 3.64
C THR A 32 -7.01 -14.87 3.76
N LYS A 33 -6.52 -14.38 4.89
CA LYS A 33 -6.36 -12.93 5.16
C LYS A 33 -4.89 -12.58 5.23
N ILE A 34 -4.41 -11.75 4.31
CA ILE A 34 -3.01 -11.32 4.26
C ILE A 34 -2.94 -9.85 4.67
N PRO A 35 -2.15 -9.49 5.71
CA PRO A 35 -1.93 -8.09 6.11
C PRO A 35 -1.42 -7.23 4.95
N GLY A 36 -1.92 -5.99 4.88
CA GLY A 36 -1.59 -5.01 3.85
C GLY A 36 -2.43 -5.16 2.58
N ASP A 37 -3.09 -6.30 2.40
CA ASP A 37 -4.03 -6.59 1.31
C ASP A 37 -3.45 -6.41 -0.10
N GLY A 38 -2.17 -6.76 -0.24
CA GLY A 38 -1.46 -6.79 -1.52
C GLY A 38 -1.04 -5.42 -2.05
N VAL A 39 -1.08 -4.37 -1.23
CA VAL A 39 -0.48 -3.07 -1.56
C VAL A 39 0.23 -2.48 -0.36
N VAL A 40 1.45 -2.01 -0.59
CA VAL A 40 2.19 -1.17 0.35
C VAL A 40 1.93 0.28 -0.03
N THR A 41 1.54 1.10 0.93
CA THR A 41 1.18 2.51 0.75
C THR A 41 1.86 3.37 1.79
N GLY A 42 2.27 4.58 1.45
CA GLY A 42 2.84 5.50 2.43
C GLY A 42 3.39 6.75 1.78
N TRP A 43 4.27 7.42 2.51
CA TRP A 43 4.98 8.60 2.05
C TRP A 43 6.45 8.53 2.44
N GLY A 44 7.27 9.37 1.81
CA GLY A 44 8.67 9.56 2.16
C GLY A 44 9.25 10.72 1.39
N THR A 45 10.56 10.71 1.13
CA THR A 45 11.21 11.76 0.35
C THR A 45 11.97 11.21 -0.85
N VAL A 46 12.04 12.01 -1.92
CA VAL A 46 12.95 11.80 -3.06
C VAL A 46 13.74 13.07 -3.24
N ASN A 47 15.06 13.01 -3.06
CA ASN A 47 15.93 14.19 -3.04
C ASN A 47 15.43 15.24 -2.01
N GLY A 48 15.01 14.79 -0.84
CA GLY A 48 14.49 15.64 0.25
C GLY A 48 13.09 16.22 0.01
N ARG A 49 12.45 15.94 -1.13
CA ARG A 49 11.10 16.42 -1.45
C ARG A 49 10.08 15.36 -1.08
N LYS A 50 9.04 15.74 -0.33
CA LYS A 50 7.96 14.82 0.08
C LYS A 50 7.26 14.24 -1.15
N VAL A 51 7.07 12.93 -1.15
CA VAL A 51 6.29 12.19 -2.16
C VAL A 51 5.40 11.16 -1.48
N PHE A 52 4.27 10.84 -2.12
CA PHE A 52 3.38 9.76 -1.72
C PHE A 52 3.51 8.61 -2.72
N VAL A 53 3.55 7.37 -2.23
CA VAL A 53 3.81 6.20 -3.07
C VAL A 53 2.90 5.03 -2.68
N PHE A 54 2.54 4.23 -3.68
CA PHE A 54 2.06 2.87 -3.47
C PHE A 54 2.80 1.89 -4.38
N ALA A 55 2.97 0.66 -3.90
CA ALA A 55 3.51 -0.44 -4.68
C ALA A 55 2.66 -1.69 -4.43
N LYS A 56 2.11 -2.26 -5.50
CA LYS A 56 1.39 -3.53 -5.45
C LYS A 56 2.36 -4.68 -5.19
N ASP A 57 1.98 -5.55 -4.27
CA ASP A 57 2.71 -6.78 -3.99
C ASP A 57 2.10 -7.93 -4.80
N PHE A 58 2.85 -8.40 -5.79
CA PHE A 58 2.38 -9.44 -6.71
C PHE A 58 2.23 -10.81 -6.02
N THR A 59 2.95 -11.06 -4.92
CA THR A 59 2.86 -12.36 -4.23
C THR A 59 1.57 -12.51 -3.43
N VAL A 60 0.80 -11.43 -3.28
CA VAL A 60 -0.47 -11.40 -2.55
C VAL A 60 -1.61 -11.29 -3.57
N PHE A 61 -2.28 -12.41 -3.82
CA PHE A 61 -3.40 -12.51 -4.79
C PHE A 61 -3.06 -11.96 -6.20
N GLY A 62 -1.80 -12.05 -6.62
CA GLY A 62 -1.36 -11.49 -7.92
C GLY A 62 -1.33 -9.97 -7.97
N GLY A 63 -1.43 -9.27 -6.83
CA GLY A 63 -1.61 -7.81 -6.77
C GLY A 63 -2.99 -7.35 -7.23
N SER A 64 -3.99 -8.23 -7.16
CA SER A 64 -5.39 -7.91 -7.49
C SER A 64 -5.96 -6.83 -6.58
N LEU A 65 -6.87 -6.02 -7.13
CA LEU A 65 -7.43 -4.85 -6.46
C LEU A 65 -8.75 -5.21 -5.78
N SER A 66 -8.72 -5.33 -4.46
CA SER A 66 -9.91 -5.44 -3.59
C SER A 66 -10.43 -4.04 -3.19
N GLU A 67 -11.55 -4.00 -2.46
CA GLU A 67 -12.08 -2.79 -1.83
C GLU A 67 -11.04 -2.10 -0.90
N THR A 68 -10.45 -2.85 0.03
CA THR A 68 -9.49 -2.30 1.01
C THR A 68 -8.16 -1.93 0.39
N HIS A 69 -7.70 -2.70 -0.60
CA HIS A 69 -6.54 -2.35 -1.41
C HIS A 69 -6.78 -1.01 -2.12
N ALA A 70 -7.95 -0.82 -2.75
CA ALA A 70 -8.31 0.43 -3.39
C ALA A 70 -8.38 1.59 -2.39
N ALA A 71 -9.02 1.36 -1.23
CA ALA A 71 -9.14 2.35 -0.16
C ALA A 71 -7.77 2.84 0.35
N LYS A 72 -6.77 1.94 0.45
CA LYS A 72 -5.39 2.34 0.79
C LYS A 72 -4.79 3.25 -0.27
N ILE A 73 -4.99 2.96 -1.56
CA ILE A 73 -4.47 3.77 -2.67
C ILE A 73 -5.15 5.14 -2.70
N THR A 74 -6.48 5.20 -2.61
CA THR A 74 -7.21 6.47 -2.65
C THR A 74 -6.87 7.36 -1.46
N LYS A 75 -6.69 6.77 -0.27
CA LYS A 75 -6.25 7.52 0.93
C LYS A 75 -4.94 8.26 0.71
N ILE A 76 -3.91 7.62 0.15
CA ILE A 76 -2.64 8.31 -0.10
C ILE A 76 -2.73 9.32 -1.25
N GLN A 77 -3.61 9.09 -2.23
CA GLN A 77 -3.87 10.07 -3.30
C GLN A 77 -4.53 11.33 -2.72
N ASP A 78 -5.52 11.17 -1.85
CA ASP A 78 -6.18 12.28 -1.14
C ASP A 78 -5.21 13.03 -0.24
N MET A 79 -4.29 12.32 0.43
CA MET A 79 -3.24 12.94 1.24
C MET A 79 -2.26 13.72 0.36
N ALA A 80 -1.86 13.18 -0.79
CA ALA A 80 -0.97 13.85 -1.74
C ALA A 80 -1.57 15.14 -2.28
N LEU A 81 -2.88 15.17 -2.54
CA LEU A 81 -3.60 16.37 -3.02
C LEU A 81 -3.69 17.48 -1.97
N LYS A 82 -3.58 17.15 -0.68
CA LYS A 82 -3.71 18.09 0.45
C LYS A 82 -2.36 18.59 0.99
N ALA A 83 -1.26 18.01 0.55
CA ALA A 83 0.07 18.17 1.13
C ALA A 83 0.84 19.39 0.60
#